data_AF-A0AAE3YE58-F1
#
_entry.id   AF-A0AAE3YE58-F1
#
_cell.length_a   1.000
_cell.length_b   1.000
_cell.length_c   1.000
_cell.angle_alpha   90.00
_cell.angle_beta   90.00
_cell.angle_gamma   90.00
#
_symmetry.space_group_name_H-M   'P 1'
#
loop_
_entity.id
_entity.type
_entity.pdbx_description
1 polymer ?
#
loop_
_entity_poly.entity_id
_entity_poly.type
_entity_poly.pdbx_seq_one_letter_code
_entity_poly.pdbx_strand_id
1 'polypeptide(L)'
;MEPSPYDPKLELEANRLYAEAIASAKDSGIKDVKRYLGRKAFEEIKCGSEYNAWKIQLEFATLFAMAELTEALELLFRGKITQTMALQPQGGRGIHRSLPTFRWCAEKTNLTGYAELFSKPNNAASRVDSPYRSIASREIRRIAYPDPWEESFYGTLENPSRGWRPDPVPMYHTYLEEMVDLTNFVSGFPFGNDIGWSREDYVRALETDALIVRQQLGFPETMPDLPENPRVILPESFQGLPEWTPDPQPVFPADNDSGGSSPQRHEPVPDLQHQDLQQSQEDSHETPRLEDQPQTIHAAKENPLSIEEIKKHLERIAEEVGIEADEWNEPATEEEISEAEKAFGVTFPETYKQMLRIHNGTGMGDFPSLKEALATSKELEEIEEEFGEGSEKSKNLSEDKPGVLKNGVYRRGWVPLYDFGTGVVDCLDCDPGPNGTLGQVVRYDPGGVEGVDYASLEEWLEEFDGS
;
A
#
# COMPACT_ATOMS: atom_id res chain seq x y z
N MET A 1 7.76 33.74 5.01
CA MET A 1 7.78 32.68 6.04
C MET A 1 9.21 32.56 6.50
N GLU A 2 9.48 32.66 7.80
CA GLU A 2 10.79 32.28 8.31
C GLU A 2 11.00 30.78 8.01
N PRO A 3 12.19 30.36 7.56
CA PRO A 3 12.45 28.94 7.32
C PRO A 3 12.21 28.15 8.60
N SER A 4 11.44 27.07 8.48
CA SER A 4 11.24 26.06 9.52
C SER A 4 12.59 25.74 10.19
N PRO A 5 12.74 25.79 11.52
CA PRO A 5 14.01 25.52 12.19
C PRO A 5 14.29 24.02 12.17
N TYR A 6 14.68 23.52 11.02
CA TYR A 6 15.24 22.20 10.83
C TYR A 6 16.53 22.04 11.65
N ASP A 7 16.62 21.01 12.49
CA ASP A 7 17.83 20.70 13.26
C ASP A 7 18.52 19.42 12.74
N PRO A 8 19.60 19.54 11.96
CA PRO A 8 20.31 18.40 11.39
C PRO A 8 20.98 17.50 12.43
N LYS A 9 21.27 18.01 13.64
CA LYS A 9 21.84 17.18 14.71
C LYS A 9 20.81 16.25 15.29
N LEU A 10 19.58 16.74 15.49
CA LEU A 10 18.47 15.92 15.95
C LEU A 10 18.05 14.91 14.87
N GLU A 11 18.09 15.28 13.59
CA GLU A 11 17.89 14.30 12.51
C GLU A 11 18.92 13.16 12.57
N LEU A 12 20.21 13.49 12.66
CA LEU A 12 21.27 12.49 12.72
C LEU A 12 21.11 11.55 13.92
N GLU A 13 20.73 12.11 15.07
CA GLU A 13 20.45 11.34 16.28
C GLU A 13 19.22 10.45 16.13
N ALA A 14 18.14 10.95 15.53
CA ALA A 14 16.95 10.16 15.23
C ALA A 14 17.28 8.96 14.32
N ASN A 15 18.06 9.20 13.26
CA ASN A 15 18.52 8.16 12.35
C ASN A 15 19.41 7.13 13.06
N ARG A 16 20.31 7.57 13.95
CA ARG A 16 21.11 6.65 14.79
C ARG A 16 20.21 5.74 15.64
N LEU A 17 19.20 6.32 16.29
CA LEU A 17 18.25 5.57 17.13
C LEU A 17 17.42 4.57 16.32
N TYR A 18 16.99 4.92 15.11
CA TYR A 18 16.29 4.00 14.21
C TYR A 18 17.18 2.85 13.75
N ALA A 19 18.44 3.12 13.40
CA ALA A 19 19.40 2.07 13.07
C ALA A 19 19.63 1.10 14.25
N GLU A 20 19.72 1.63 15.48
CA GLU A 20 19.86 0.83 16.70
C GLU A 20 18.61 0.00 17.00
N ALA A 21 17.42 0.55 16.79
CA ALA A 21 16.15 -0.18 16.95
C ALA A 21 16.09 -1.39 15.99
N ILE A 22 16.41 -1.17 14.71
CA ILE A 22 16.43 -2.23 13.70
C ILE A 22 17.49 -3.30 14.03
N ALA A 23 18.69 -2.88 14.47
CA ALA A 23 19.75 -3.81 14.85
C ALA A 23 19.32 -4.66 16.06
N SER A 24 18.81 -4.03 17.12
CA SER A 24 18.27 -4.71 18.30
C SER A 24 17.19 -5.74 17.93
N ALA A 25 16.27 -5.37 17.04
CA ALA A 25 15.21 -6.28 16.58
C ALA A 25 15.76 -7.45 15.73
N LYS A 26 16.74 -7.21 14.85
CA LYS A 26 17.38 -8.26 14.03
C LYS A 26 18.22 -9.23 14.87
N ASP A 27 18.80 -8.75 15.96
CA ASP A 27 19.62 -9.55 16.88
C ASP A 27 18.78 -10.39 17.86
N SER A 28 17.46 -10.18 17.91
CA SER A 28 16.53 -10.98 18.74
C SER A 28 16.51 -12.48 18.42
N GLY A 29 16.94 -12.87 17.22
CA GLY A 29 16.89 -14.24 16.73
C GLY A 29 15.51 -14.67 16.21
N ILE A 30 14.51 -13.80 16.21
CA ILE A 30 13.17 -14.08 15.68
C ILE A 30 13.25 -13.99 14.15
N LYS A 31 13.19 -15.15 13.48
CA LYS A 31 13.39 -15.28 12.04
C LYS A 31 12.46 -14.37 11.24
N ASP A 32 11.19 -14.33 11.60
CA ASP A 32 10.17 -13.63 10.83
C ASP A 32 10.22 -12.11 11.04
N VAL A 33 10.61 -11.63 12.23
CA VAL A 33 10.96 -10.21 12.44
C VAL A 33 12.13 -9.81 11.54
N LYS A 34 13.18 -10.62 11.49
CA LYS A 34 14.34 -10.34 10.64
C LYS A 34 13.98 -10.35 9.15
N ARG A 35 13.07 -11.24 8.73
CA ARG A 35 12.57 -11.32 7.36
C ARG A 35 11.75 -10.07 7.01
N TYR A 36 10.81 -9.68 7.88
CA TYR A 36 9.98 -8.49 7.70
C TYR A 36 10.80 -7.20 7.56
N LEU A 37 11.79 -7.01 8.44
CA LEU A 37 12.67 -5.82 8.36
C LEU A 37 13.55 -5.81 7.10
N GLY A 38 13.76 -6.94 6.43
CA GLY A 38 14.55 -7.02 5.20
C GLY A 38 15.94 -6.36 5.27
N ARG A 39 16.48 -5.97 4.12
CA ARG A 39 17.76 -5.23 4.03
C ARG A 39 17.56 -3.71 4.07
N LYS A 40 16.40 -3.21 3.64
CA LYS A 40 16.10 -1.80 3.46
C LYS A 40 15.34 -1.11 4.60
N ALA A 41 14.98 -1.82 5.69
CA ALA A 41 14.25 -1.24 6.83
C ALA A 41 14.76 0.12 7.31
N PHE A 42 16.08 0.36 7.32
CA PHE A 42 16.62 1.64 7.76
C PHE A 42 16.31 2.77 6.76
N GLU A 43 16.43 2.51 5.47
CA GLU A 43 16.15 3.47 4.41
C GLU A 43 14.67 3.84 4.37
N GLU A 44 13.80 2.90 4.74
CA GLU A 44 12.34 3.09 4.82
C GLU A 44 11.93 4.03 5.96
N ILE A 45 12.59 3.97 7.12
CA ILE A 45 12.13 4.70 8.32
C ILE A 45 12.95 5.93 8.71
N LYS A 46 14.11 6.17 8.08
CA LYS A 46 14.98 7.31 8.40
C LYS A 46 14.30 8.65 8.14
N CYS A 47 14.81 9.72 8.75
CA CYS A 47 14.39 11.07 8.38
C CYS A 47 14.68 11.37 6.91
N GLY A 48 13.74 12.04 6.23
CA GLY A 48 13.86 12.38 4.83
C GLY A 48 13.59 11.23 3.86
N SER A 49 13.13 10.05 4.34
CA SER A 49 12.58 9.03 3.45
C SER A 49 11.20 9.45 2.91
N GLU A 50 10.74 8.72 1.89
CA GLU A 50 9.56 9.02 1.07
C GLU A 50 8.24 9.03 1.86
N TYR A 51 7.13 9.32 1.16
CA TYR A 51 5.81 9.70 1.68
C TYR A 51 5.21 8.77 2.78
N ASN A 52 5.71 7.54 2.96
CA ASN A 52 5.14 6.53 3.86
C ASN A 52 6.00 6.13 5.07
N ALA A 53 7.14 6.79 5.32
CA ALA A 53 8.05 6.43 6.41
C ALA A 53 7.38 6.33 7.80
N TRP A 54 6.43 7.22 8.07
CA TRP A 54 5.70 7.25 9.34
C TRP A 54 4.79 6.03 9.52
N LYS A 55 4.25 5.45 8.44
CA LYS A 55 3.40 4.25 8.46
C LYS A 55 4.26 3.02 8.78
N ILE A 56 5.40 2.87 8.09
CA ILE A 56 6.36 1.79 8.33
C ILE A 56 6.91 1.84 9.76
N GLN A 57 7.17 3.05 10.30
CA GLN A 57 7.54 3.21 11.72
C GLN A 57 6.45 2.68 12.68
N LEU A 58 5.16 2.83 12.34
CA LEU A 58 4.07 2.31 13.16
C LEU A 58 3.95 0.80 13.05
N GLU A 59 4.10 0.25 11.85
CA GLU A 59 4.16 -1.20 11.64
C GLU A 59 5.32 -1.84 12.42
N PHE A 60 6.50 -1.23 12.41
CA PHE A 60 7.65 -1.70 13.19
C PHE A 60 7.37 -1.63 14.69
N ALA A 61 6.73 -0.55 15.17
CA ALA A 61 6.34 -0.45 16.59
C ALA A 61 5.38 -1.58 16.99
N THR A 62 4.37 -1.84 16.17
CA THR A 62 3.39 -2.91 16.39
C THR A 62 4.06 -4.28 16.36
N LEU A 63 4.93 -4.53 15.38
CA LEU A 63 5.69 -5.78 15.27
C LEU A 63 6.59 -6.00 16.50
N PHE A 64 7.32 -4.97 16.93
CA PHE A 64 8.20 -5.05 18.09
C PHE A 64 7.40 -5.29 19.38
N ALA A 65 6.21 -4.69 19.51
CA ALA A 65 5.33 -4.95 20.64
C ALA A 65 4.84 -6.41 20.64
N MET A 66 4.42 -6.93 19.49
CA MET A 66 3.96 -8.32 19.36
C MET A 66 5.08 -9.34 19.58
N ALA A 67 6.31 -8.98 19.22
CA ALA A 67 7.51 -9.79 19.41
C ALA A 67 8.19 -9.59 20.78
N GLU A 68 7.59 -8.82 21.69
CA GLU A 68 8.14 -8.52 23.04
C GLU A 68 9.54 -7.85 23.02
N LEU A 69 9.85 -7.12 21.94
CA LEU A 69 11.13 -6.45 21.71
C LEU A 69 11.15 -5.04 22.33
N THR A 70 11.05 -4.98 23.66
CA THR A 70 10.89 -3.72 24.41
C THR A 70 12.03 -2.73 24.21
N GLU A 71 13.28 -3.21 24.07
CA GLU A 71 14.45 -2.35 23.81
C GLU A 71 14.39 -1.72 22.41
N ALA A 72 14.07 -2.51 21.38
CA ALA A 72 13.90 -2.01 20.02
C ALA A 72 12.75 -1.00 19.93
N LEU A 73 11.65 -1.27 20.63
CA LEU A 73 10.50 -0.37 20.73
C LEU A 73 10.84 0.95 21.42
N GLU A 74 11.59 0.91 22.54
CA GLU A 74 12.05 2.12 23.22
C GLU A 74 12.95 2.97 22.32
N LEU A 75 13.89 2.35 21.60
CA LEU A 75 14.77 3.03 20.65
C LEU A 75 13.98 3.69 19.51
N LEU A 76 12.97 3.00 18.98
CA LEU A 76 12.08 3.51 17.95
C LEU A 76 11.29 4.74 18.46
N PHE A 77 10.72 4.67 19.66
CA PHE A 77 10.02 5.81 20.28
C PHE A 77 10.93 7.02 20.46
N ARG A 78 12.16 6.80 20.95
CA ARG A 78 13.16 7.86 21.09
C ARG A 78 13.52 8.47 19.74
N GLY A 79 13.73 7.64 18.72
CA GLY A 79 13.98 8.09 17.35
C GLY A 79 12.86 8.98 16.82
N LYS A 80 11.60 8.59 17.03
CA LYS A 80 10.44 9.32 16.56
C LYS A 80 10.20 10.66 17.26
N ILE A 81 10.41 10.70 18.58
CA ILE A 81 10.36 11.96 19.33
C ILE A 81 11.47 12.90 18.83
N THR A 82 12.67 12.38 18.64
CA THR A 82 13.83 13.16 18.16
C THR A 82 13.60 13.67 16.73
N GLN A 83 13.11 12.82 15.82
CA GLN A 83 12.72 13.20 14.45
C GLN A 83 11.67 14.31 14.46
N THR A 84 10.66 14.19 15.30
CA THR A 84 9.58 15.19 15.39
C THR A 84 10.11 16.55 15.78
N MET A 85 11.08 16.59 16.70
CA MET A 85 11.76 17.83 17.09
C MET A 85 12.64 18.39 15.98
N ALA A 86 13.37 17.52 15.26
CA ALA A 86 14.22 17.92 14.14
C ALA A 86 13.44 18.62 13.02
N LEU A 87 12.17 18.23 12.84
CA LEU A 87 11.31 18.69 11.75
C LEU A 87 10.30 19.78 12.15
N GLN A 88 10.36 20.32 13.38
CA GLN A 88 9.42 21.36 13.82
C GLN A 88 9.46 22.63 12.94
N PRO A 89 8.29 23.30 12.70
CA PRO A 89 6.94 22.89 13.10
C PRO A 89 6.28 21.84 12.16
N GLN A 90 6.86 21.55 10.99
CA GLN A 90 6.25 20.66 9.98
C GLN A 90 6.09 19.20 10.46
N GLY A 91 7.00 18.72 11.32
CA GLY A 91 6.96 17.39 11.92
C GLY A 91 5.76 17.12 12.85
N GLY A 92 5.01 18.17 13.24
CA GLY A 92 3.83 18.02 14.09
C GLY A 92 2.73 17.15 13.47
N ARG A 93 2.46 17.27 12.17
CA ARG A 93 1.37 16.51 11.51
C ARG A 93 1.59 14.99 11.57
N GLY A 94 2.84 14.55 11.40
CA GLY A 94 3.19 13.13 11.41
C GLY A 94 3.08 12.49 12.78
N ILE A 95 3.51 13.18 13.86
CA ILE A 95 3.52 12.55 15.18
C ILE A 95 2.11 12.31 15.74
N HIS A 96 1.15 13.20 15.49
CA HIS A 96 -0.21 13.04 16.02
C HIS A 96 -0.94 11.81 15.45
N ARG A 97 -0.68 11.46 14.18
CA ARG A 97 -1.18 10.22 13.56
C ARG A 97 -0.57 8.97 14.19
N SER A 98 0.62 9.09 14.78
CA SER A 98 1.34 7.98 15.37
C SER A 98 1.02 7.74 16.86
N LEU A 99 0.52 8.75 17.58
CA LEU A 99 0.32 8.67 19.03
C LEU A 99 -0.60 7.50 19.46
N PRO A 100 -1.75 7.25 18.81
CA PRO A 100 -2.62 6.13 19.17
C PRO A 100 -1.91 4.77 19.16
N THR A 101 -1.23 4.45 18.05
CA THR A 101 -0.53 3.19 17.88
C THR A 101 0.64 3.07 18.85
N PHE A 102 1.47 4.11 19.00
CA PHE A 102 2.58 4.06 19.94
C PHE A 102 2.15 3.93 21.39
N ARG A 103 1.07 4.62 21.77
CA ARG A 103 0.47 4.44 23.10
C ARG A 103 0.05 2.99 23.30
N TRP A 104 -0.69 2.41 22.35
CA TRP A 104 -1.14 1.02 22.43
C TRP A 104 0.05 0.06 22.53
N CYS A 105 1.09 0.25 21.71
CA CYS A 105 2.32 -0.55 21.77
C CYS A 105 3.03 -0.42 23.13
N ALA A 106 3.11 0.78 23.69
CA ALA A 106 3.70 1.04 25.01
C ALA A 106 2.90 0.38 26.14
N GLU A 107 1.57 0.43 26.08
CA GLU A 107 0.68 -0.25 27.03
C GLU A 107 0.86 -1.78 26.96
N LYS A 108 0.92 -2.36 25.76
CA LYS A 108 1.15 -3.80 25.55
C LYS A 108 2.49 -4.28 26.09
N THR A 109 3.50 -3.42 26.06
CA THR A 109 4.86 -3.75 26.50
C THR A 109 5.21 -3.25 27.90
N ASN A 110 4.23 -2.72 28.63
CA ASN A 110 4.38 -2.14 29.96
C ASN A 110 5.43 -1.01 30.06
N LEU A 111 5.65 -0.27 28.97
CA LEU A 111 6.45 0.96 28.92
C LEU A 111 5.61 2.15 29.40
N THR A 112 5.19 2.12 30.67
CA THR A 112 4.17 3.02 31.24
C THR A 112 4.51 4.51 31.10
N GLY A 113 5.79 4.87 31.16
CA GLY A 113 6.22 6.26 30.95
C GLY A 113 5.96 6.75 29.51
N TYR A 114 6.22 5.91 28.52
CA TYR A 114 5.92 6.24 27.12
C TYR A 114 4.42 6.21 26.85
N ALA A 115 3.67 5.29 27.45
CA ALA A 115 2.21 5.27 27.36
C ALA A 115 1.61 6.58 27.89
N GLU A 116 2.08 7.09 29.03
CA GLU A 116 1.67 8.39 29.57
C GLU A 116 2.03 9.54 28.62
N LEU A 117 3.26 9.55 28.09
CA LEU A 117 3.71 10.58 27.14
C LEU A 117 2.83 10.64 25.88
N PHE A 118 2.44 9.47 25.35
CA PHE A 118 1.61 9.34 24.16
C PHE A 118 0.10 9.43 24.45
N SER A 119 -0.31 9.54 25.71
CA SER A 119 -1.72 9.66 26.12
C SER A 119 -2.34 11.04 25.85
N LYS A 120 -1.58 11.98 25.25
CA LYS A 120 -2.11 13.30 24.90
C LYS A 120 -3.37 13.14 24.00
N PRO A 121 -4.46 13.89 24.28
CA PRO A 121 -5.68 13.82 23.48
C PRO A 121 -5.36 14.07 22.01
N ASN A 122 -5.76 13.15 21.14
CA ASN A 122 -5.69 13.37 19.72
C ASN A 122 -6.85 14.28 19.31
N ASN A 123 -6.63 15.60 19.34
CA ASN A 123 -7.60 16.57 18.82
C ASN A 123 -7.68 16.55 17.27
N ALA A 124 -6.96 15.64 16.59
CA ALA A 124 -7.03 15.44 15.14
C ALA A 124 -8.34 14.78 14.66
N ALA A 125 -9.36 14.72 15.52
CA ALA A 125 -10.76 14.43 15.15
C ALA A 125 -11.30 15.29 14.00
N SER A 126 -10.60 16.35 13.58
CA SER A 126 -10.97 17.20 12.44
C SER A 126 -10.32 16.81 11.11
N ARG A 127 -9.75 15.60 10.97
CA ARG A 127 -9.42 15.01 9.66
C ARG A 127 -9.95 13.58 9.52
N VAL A 128 -11.24 13.44 9.81
CA VAL A 128 -12.09 12.38 9.23
C VAL A 128 -12.24 12.57 7.72
N ASP A 129 -11.82 13.72 7.18
CA ASP A 129 -11.88 14.07 5.74
C ASP A 129 -10.92 13.27 4.84
N SER A 130 -10.48 12.07 5.25
CA SER A 130 -10.04 11.10 4.26
C SER A 130 -11.26 10.24 3.93
N PRO A 131 -12.00 10.54 2.84
CA PRO A 131 -13.02 9.63 2.31
C PRO A 131 -12.46 8.24 1.94
N TYR A 132 -11.13 8.10 1.96
CA TYR A 132 -10.36 6.90 1.66
C TYR A 132 -9.81 6.16 2.88
N ARG A 133 -10.29 6.41 4.11
CA ARG A 133 -10.12 5.39 5.15
C ARG A 133 -11.01 4.22 4.78
N SER A 134 -10.48 3.41 3.88
CA SER A 134 -10.91 2.06 3.54
C SER A 134 -11.45 1.44 4.81
N ILE A 135 -12.60 0.79 4.65
CA ILE A 135 -13.13 -0.19 5.57
C ILE A 135 -12.04 -1.27 5.69
N ALA A 136 -10.98 -0.99 6.45
CA ALA A 136 -9.73 -1.73 6.41
C ALA A 136 -9.74 -2.88 7.38
N SER A 137 -10.75 -2.94 8.29
CA SER A 137 -10.88 -4.15 9.06
C SER A 137 -11.33 -5.28 8.16
N ARG A 138 -10.56 -6.36 8.11
CA ARG A 138 -10.90 -7.60 7.43
C ARG A 138 -12.28 -8.10 7.84
N GLU A 139 -12.65 -7.99 9.12
CA GLU A 139 -13.98 -8.42 9.57
C GLU A 139 -15.09 -7.54 8.98
N ILE A 140 -14.85 -6.25 8.74
CA ILE A 140 -15.82 -5.40 8.07
C ILE A 140 -15.83 -5.67 6.57
N ARG A 141 -14.67 -5.87 5.92
CA ARG A 141 -14.63 -6.28 4.50
C ARG A 141 -15.35 -7.61 4.31
N ARG A 142 -15.10 -8.59 5.16
CA ARG A 142 -15.82 -9.86 5.19
C ARG A 142 -17.33 -9.70 5.34
N ILE A 143 -17.81 -8.72 6.13
CA ILE A 143 -19.25 -8.47 6.31
C ILE A 143 -19.84 -7.68 5.12
N ALA A 144 -19.13 -6.67 4.64
CA ALA A 144 -19.60 -5.74 3.61
C ALA A 144 -19.43 -6.30 2.18
N TYR A 145 -18.39 -7.09 1.97
CA TYR A 145 -17.92 -7.67 0.71
C TYR A 145 -17.35 -9.08 0.99
N PRO A 146 -18.20 -10.08 1.29
CA PRO A 146 -17.74 -11.44 1.54
C PRO A 146 -17.14 -12.05 0.27
N ASP A 147 -15.85 -11.85 0.05
CA ASP A 147 -15.09 -12.46 -1.02
C ASP A 147 -14.43 -13.77 -0.53
N PRO A 148 -14.76 -14.93 -1.15
CA PRO A 148 -14.08 -16.19 -0.88
C PRO A 148 -12.55 -16.13 -1.03
N TRP A 149 -12.03 -15.25 -1.88
CA TRP A 149 -10.58 -15.02 -2.02
C TRP A 149 -9.99 -14.38 -0.77
N GLU A 150 -10.62 -13.35 -0.19
CA GLU A 150 -10.17 -12.71 1.05
C GLU A 150 -10.14 -13.69 2.22
N GLU A 151 -11.19 -14.52 2.40
CA GLU A 151 -11.19 -15.54 3.46
C GLU A 151 -10.00 -16.53 3.32
N SER A 152 -9.63 -16.87 2.08
CA SER A 152 -8.47 -17.72 1.79
C SER A 152 -7.12 -17.01 1.99
N PHE A 153 -7.08 -15.70 1.73
CA PHE A 153 -5.88 -14.85 1.77
C PHE A 153 -5.51 -14.43 3.17
N TYR A 154 -6.49 -14.12 4.03
CA TYR A 154 -6.24 -13.71 5.41
C TYR A 154 -6.17 -14.89 6.39
N GLY A 155 -7.01 -15.91 6.17
CA GLY A 155 -7.22 -17.03 7.09
C GLY A 155 -7.87 -16.60 8.41
N THR A 156 -8.02 -17.55 9.32
CA THR A 156 -8.54 -17.35 10.68
C THR A 156 -7.53 -17.73 11.74
N LEU A 157 -7.84 -17.49 13.02
CA LEU A 157 -7.05 -17.97 14.16
C LEU A 157 -6.89 -19.51 14.11
N GLU A 158 -7.96 -20.23 13.75
CA GLU A 158 -7.99 -21.69 13.65
C GLU A 158 -7.36 -22.22 12.35
N ASN A 159 -7.42 -21.42 11.28
CA ASN A 159 -6.92 -21.80 9.96
C ASN A 159 -6.18 -20.62 9.30
N PRO A 160 -4.93 -20.34 9.70
CA PRO A 160 -4.15 -19.25 9.11
C PRO A 160 -3.95 -19.49 7.61
N SER A 161 -3.96 -18.40 6.84
CA SER A 161 -3.97 -18.42 5.37
C SER A 161 -2.83 -19.25 4.77
N ARG A 162 -3.07 -19.79 3.57
CA ARG A 162 -2.04 -20.50 2.79
C ARG A 162 -0.90 -19.56 2.38
N GLY A 163 -1.15 -18.26 2.27
CA GLY A 163 -0.19 -17.21 1.91
C GLY A 163 0.98 -17.07 2.88
N TRP A 164 0.81 -17.48 4.14
CA TRP A 164 1.89 -17.47 5.14
C TRP A 164 3.03 -18.45 4.85
N ARG A 165 2.81 -19.48 4.01
CA ARG A 165 3.69 -20.67 3.94
C ARG A 165 4.82 -20.64 2.89
N PRO A 166 4.89 -19.68 1.94
CA PRO A 166 6.13 -19.37 1.22
C PRO A 166 6.86 -18.12 1.76
N ASP A 167 6.12 -17.03 1.97
CA ASP A 167 6.63 -15.75 2.50
C ASP A 167 5.58 -15.08 3.41
N PRO A 168 5.85 -14.94 4.73
CA PRO A 168 4.91 -14.30 5.64
C PRO A 168 4.95 -12.76 5.58
N VAL A 169 5.92 -12.15 4.88
CA VAL A 169 6.11 -10.68 4.89
C VAL A 169 4.88 -9.91 4.38
N PRO A 170 4.26 -10.26 3.23
CA PRO A 170 3.06 -9.57 2.77
C PRO A 170 1.93 -9.66 3.80
N MET A 171 1.77 -10.82 4.43
CA MET A 171 0.75 -11.00 5.47
C MET A 171 1.02 -10.13 6.69
N TYR A 172 2.26 -10.12 7.21
CA TYR A 172 2.61 -9.23 8.31
C TYR A 172 2.32 -7.77 7.95
N HIS A 173 2.66 -7.34 6.73
CA HIS A 173 2.42 -5.96 6.31
C HIS A 173 0.93 -5.62 6.42
N THR A 174 0.07 -6.46 5.87
CA THR A 174 -1.38 -6.21 5.91
C THR A 174 -1.95 -6.21 7.33
N TYR A 175 -1.58 -7.17 8.18
CA TYR A 175 -2.06 -7.20 9.57
C TYR A 175 -1.53 -6.01 10.38
N LEU A 176 -0.25 -5.66 10.22
CA LEU A 176 0.33 -4.55 10.95
C LEU A 176 -0.29 -3.22 10.52
N GLU A 177 -0.55 -3.03 9.23
CA GLU A 177 -1.30 -1.89 8.71
C GLU A 177 -2.72 -1.82 9.29
N GLU A 178 -3.47 -2.93 9.26
CA GLU A 178 -4.82 -2.98 9.82
C GLU A 178 -4.82 -2.61 11.33
N MET A 179 -3.85 -3.13 12.09
CA MET A 179 -3.70 -2.77 13.50
C MET A 179 -3.39 -1.28 13.71
N VAL A 180 -2.57 -0.68 12.84
CA VAL A 180 -2.29 0.77 12.87
C VAL A 180 -3.56 1.57 12.63
N ASP A 181 -4.40 1.16 11.69
CA ASP A 181 -5.67 1.84 11.44
C ASP A 181 -6.67 1.63 12.58
N LEU A 182 -6.81 0.42 13.09
CA LEU A 182 -7.70 0.11 14.22
C LEU A 182 -7.33 0.89 15.47
N THR A 183 -6.03 1.04 15.81
CA THR A 183 -5.60 1.88 16.94
C THR A 183 -5.99 3.35 16.76
N ASN A 184 -5.92 3.86 15.52
CA ASN A 184 -6.38 5.20 15.18
C ASN A 184 -7.89 5.35 15.30
N PHE A 185 -8.69 4.38 14.83
CA PHE A 185 -10.16 4.37 15.00
C PHE A 185 -10.57 4.31 16.47
N VAL A 186 -9.95 3.44 17.28
CA VAL A 186 -10.25 3.32 18.72
C VAL A 186 -9.99 4.63 19.47
N SER A 187 -8.96 5.37 19.06
CA SER A 187 -8.58 6.65 19.69
C SER A 187 -9.36 7.84 19.15
N GLY A 188 -9.80 7.78 17.89
CA GLY A 188 -10.66 8.78 17.24
C GLY A 188 -12.16 8.54 17.44
N PHE A 189 -12.58 7.45 18.09
CA PHE A 189 -13.99 7.11 18.23
C PHE A 189 -14.83 8.24 18.86
N PRO A 190 -16.03 8.55 18.33
CA PRO A 190 -16.77 7.83 17.28
C PRO A 190 -16.52 8.34 15.84
N PHE A 191 -15.53 9.20 15.63
CA PHE A 191 -15.30 9.81 14.32
C PHE A 191 -14.85 8.75 13.28
N GLY A 192 -15.47 8.77 12.09
CA GLY A 192 -15.17 7.80 11.00
C GLY A 192 -15.76 6.40 11.19
N ASN A 193 -16.77 6.25 12.05
CA ASN A 193 -17.49 4.99 12.26
C ASN A 193 -18.74 4.88 11.38
N ASP A 194 -18.55 4.97 10.06
CA ASP A 194 -19.65 4.96 9.09
C ASP A 194 -20.35 3.59 8.96
N ILE A 195 -19.80 2.59 9.63
CA ILE A 195 -20.21 1.17 9.62
C ILE A 195 -21.01 0.77 10.88
N GLY A 196 -21.11 1.65 11.88
CA GLY A 196 -21.89 1.41 13.10
C GLY A 196 -21.27 0.43 14.12
N TRP A 197 -19.97 0.17 14.05
CA TRP A 197 -19.26 -0.64 15.05
C TRP A 197 -19.18 0.06 16.41
N SER A 198 -19.26 -0.68 17.50
CA SER A 198 -18.96 -0.12 18.81
C SER A 198 -17.44 0.04 18.98
N ARG A 199 -17.01 0.86 19.94
CA ARG A 199 -15.59 0.95 20.31
C ARG A 199 -15.06 -0.43 20.71
N GLU A 200 -15.88 -1.22 21.39
CA GLU A 200 -15.57 -2.59 21.80
C GLU A 200 -15.35 -3.54 20.60
N ASP A 201 -16.05 -3.31 19.48
CA ASP A 201 -15.85 -4.11 18.26
C ASP A 201 -14.49 -3.81 17.62
N TYR A 202 -14.12 -2.53 17.51
CA TYR A 202 -12.78 -2.14 17.04
C TYR A 202 -11.66 -2.68 17.93
N VAL A 203 -11.84 -2.62 19.26
CA VAL A 203 -10.87 -3.22 20.21
C VAL A 203 -10.80 -4.72 20.00
N ARG A 204 -11.93 -5.43 19.83
CA ARG A 204 -11.93 -6.88 19.59
C ARG A 204 -11.20 -7.26 18.31
N ALA A 205 -11.40 -6.51 17.22
CA ALA A 205 -10.67 -6.73 15.97
C ALA A 205 -9.17 -6.54 16.17
N LEU A 206 -8.75 -5.43 16.78
CA LEU A 206 -7.34 -5.12 17.05
C LEU A 206 -6.66 -6.21 17.89
N GLU A 207 -7.34 -6.68 18.94
CA GLU A 207 -6.82 -7.77 19.77
C GLU A 207 -6.76 -9.10 19.01
N THR A 208 -7.69 -9.36 18.10
CA THR A 208 -7.67 -10.58 17.28
C THR A 208 -6.48 -10.60 16.33
N ASP A 209 -6.19 -9.48 15.67
CA ASP A 209 -5.05 -9.38 14.76
C ASP A 209 -3.71 -9.43 15.52
N ALA A 210 -3.65 -8.81 16.70
CA ALA A 210 -2.52 -8.95 17.62
C ALA A 210 -2.24 -10.42 17.96
N LEU A 211 -3.28 -11.20 18.26
CA LEU A 211 -3.16 -12.63 18.56
C LEU A 211 -2.64 -13.42 17.36
N ILE A 212 -3.17 -13.16 16.16
CA ILE A 212 -2.72 -13.83 14.93
C ILE A 212 -1.24 -13.55 14.68
N VAL A 213 -0.83 -12.27 14.69
CA VAL A 213 0.57 -11.88 14.49
C VAL A 213 1.48 -12.55 15.52
N ARG A 214 1.10 -12.58 16.80
CA ARG A 214 1.87 -13.25 17.86
C ARG A 214 2.03 -14.74 17.62
N GLN A 215 0.96 -15.45 17.31
CA GLN A 215 1.01 -16.89 17.03
C GLN A 215 1.93 -17.18 15.84
N GLN A 216 1.87 -16.35 14.78
CA GLN A 216 2.74 -16.51 13.61
C GLN A 216 4.22 -16.27 13.94
N LEU A 217 4.51 -15.32 14.83
CA LEU A 217 5.86 -15.09 15.35
C LEU A 217 6.35 -16.21 16.29
N GLY A 218 5.51 -17.20 16.61
CA GLY A 218 5.82 -18.30 17.51
C GLY A 218 5.64 -17.99 19.00
N PHE A 219 4.92 -16.90 19.32
CA PHE A 219 4.62 -16.50 20.70
C PHE A 219 3.27 -17.05 21.18
N PRO A 220 3.06 -17.19 22.50
CA PRO A 220 1.76 -17.53 23.06
C PRO A 220 0.71 -16.43 22.77
N GLU A 221 -0.56 -16.84 22.73
CA GLU A 221 -1.71 -15.93 22.60
C GLU A 221 -1.67 -14.80 23.64
N THR A 222 -1.45 -15.16 24.90
CA THR A 222 -1.33 -14.17 25.97
C THR A 222 0.03 -13.50 25.94
N MET A 223 0.06 -12.17 25.93
CA MET A 223 1.25 -11.41 26.32
C MET A 223 1.66 -11.80 27.74
N PRO A 224 2.96 -12.03 28.01
CA PRO A 224 3.42 -12.24 29.38
C PRO A 224 3.30 -10.95 30.20
N ASP A 225 3.26 -11.09 31.52
CA ASP A 225 3.37 -9.96 32.44
C ASP A 225 4.80 -9.39 32.36
N LEU A 226 4.98 -8.38 31.50
CA LEU A 226 6.24 -7.68 31.34
C LEU A 226 6.47 -6.73 32.53
N PRO A 227 7.72 -6.53 32.97
CA PRO A 227 8.02 -5.62 34.07
C PRO A 227 7.65 -4.19 33.72
N GLU A 228 7.08 -3.46 34.69
CA GLU A 228 6.75 -2.06 34.50
C GLU A 228 8.00 -1.22 34.27
N ASN A 229 7.98 -0.38 33.23
CA ASN A 229 9.04 0.55 32.92
C ASN A 229 8.50 1.99 32.78
N PRO A 230 8.56 2.79 33.86
CA PRO A 230 8.14 4.19 33.84
C PRO A 230 9.19 5.12 33.22
N ARG A 231 10.36 4.61 32.82
CA ARG A 231 11.46 5.44 32.32
C ARG A 231 11.14 5.97 30.93
N VAL A 232 11.34 7.27 30.75
CA VAL A 232 11.29 7.94 29.44
C VAL A 232 12.61 8.64 29.20
N ILE A 233 13.23 8.39 28.05
CA ILE A 233 14.44 9.09 27.61
C ILE A 233 14.03 10.07 26.52
N LEU A 234 14.30 11.36 26.74
CA LEU A 234 13.92 12.47 25.86
C LEU A 234 15.17 13.28 25.48
N PRO A 235 15.21 13.89 24.27
CA PRO A 235 16.27 14.84 23.93
C PRO A 235 16.31 16.02 24.91
N GLU A 236 17.50 16.57 25.18
CA GLU A 236 17.67 17.69 26.12
C GLU A 236 16.82 18.92 25.78
N SER A 237 16.59 19.15 24.48
CA SER A 237 15.77 20.26 23.97
C SER A 237 14.27 19.96 23.94
N PHE A 238 13.81 18.81 24.46
CA PHE A 238 12.40 18.42 24.39
C PHE A 238 11.54 19.29 25.30
N GLN A 239 10.67 20.09 24.68
CA GLN A 239 9.74 20.99 25.40
C GLN A 239 8.32 20.40 25.50
N GLY A 240 8.10 19.23 24.90
CA GLY A 240 6.80 18.59 24.79
C GLY A 240 6.51 18.16 23.35
N LEU A 241 5.59 17.22 23.21
CA LEU A 241 4.98 16.94 21.91
C LEU A 241 4.24 18.19 21.43
N PRO A 242 4.40 18.60 20.16
CA PRO A 242 3.75 19.79 19.61
C PRO A 242 2.24 19.72 19.85
N GLU A 243 1.62 20.86 20.10
CA GLU A 243 0.17 20.96 20.02
C GLU A 243 -0.22 21.13 18.55
N TRP A 244 -1.13 20.28 18.07
CA TRP A 244 -1.72 20.51 16.77
C TRP A 244 -2.80 21.58 16.90
N THR A 245 -2.55 22.74 16.29
CA THR A 245 -3.61 23.70 15.97
C THR A 245 -4.20 23.31 14.61
N PRO A 246 -5.51 23.04 14.52
CA PRO A 246 -6.15 22.89 13.22
C PRO A 246 -5.83 24.10 12.34
N ASP A 247 -5.51 23.86 11.06
CA ASP A 247 -5.63 24.94 10.08
C ASP A 247 -7.07 25.47 10.19
N PRO A 248 -7.30 26.80 10.20
CA PRO A 248 -8.66 27.33 10.24
C PRO A 248 -9.41 26.74 9.05
N GLN A 249 -10.42 25.93 9.37
CA GLN A 249 -11.30 25.31 8.38
C GLN A 249 -11.75 26.39 7.39
N PRO A 250 -11.69 26.18 6.07
CA PRO A 250 -12.40 27.05 5.15
C PRO A 250 -13.86 27.06 5.60
N VAL A 251 -14.36 28.23 5.96
CA VAL A 251 -15.77 28.41 6.31
C VAL A 251 -16.53 28.19 5.01
N PHE A 252 -16.96 26.95 4.76
CA PHE A 252 -17.94 26.69 3.72
C PHE A 252 -19.19 27.49 4.08
N PRO A 253 -19.70 28.36 3.19
CA PRO A 253 -20.97 29.03 3.44
C PRO A 253 -22.02 27.95 3.69
N ALA A 254 -22.75 28.08 4.80
CA ALA A 254 -23.87 27.22 5.08
C ALA A 254 -24.89 27.39 3.96
N ASP A 255 -24.91 26.45 3.00
CA ASP A 255 -25.94 26.43 1.99
C ASP A 255 -27.27 26.12 2.68
N ASN A 256 -28.15 27.09 2.53
CA ASN A 256 -29.52 27.08 3.03
C ASN A 256 -30.31 25.92 2.45
N ASP A 257 -31.22 25.39 3.27
CA ASP A 257 -32.52 24.82 2.89
C ASP A 257 -32.63 24.24 1.47
N SER A 258 -32.43 22.94 1.35
CA SER A 258 -33.24 22.14 0.43
C SER A 258 -33.61 20.82 1.08
N GLY A 259 -34.89 20.69 1.40
CA GLY A 259 -35.47 19.47 1.95
C GLY A 259 -35.29 18.30 0.98
N GLY A 260 -34.69 17.22 1.48
CA GLY A 260 -34.52 15.96 0.78
C GLY A 260 -34.64 14.81 1.77
N SER A 261 -35.59 13.93 1.50
CA SER A 261 -36.09 12.84 2.35
C SER A 261 -35.00 11.87 2.84
N SER A 262 -35.12 11.43 4.10
CA SER A 262 -34.35 10.31 4.66
C SER A 262 -34.58 9.02 3.85
N PRO A 263 -33.53 8.24 3.51
CA PRO A 263 -33.71 6.89 3.01
C PRO A 263 -34.20 5.98 4.14
N GLN A 264 -35.22 5.19 3.83
CA GLN A 264 -35.84 4.22 4.72
C GLN A 264 -34.87 3.07 5.04
N ARG A 265 -34.93 2.59 6.29
CA ARG A 265 -34.27 1.34 6.73
C ARG A 265 -34.82 0.18 5.92
N HIS A 266 -33.95 -0.58 5.26
CA HIS A 266 -34.30 -1.88 4.70
C HIS A 266 -34.24 -2.95 5.79
N GLU A 267 -35.32 -3.74 5.88
CA GLU A 267 -35.44 -4.95 6.68
C GLU A 267 -34.62 -6.12 6.07
N PRO A 268 -34.27 -7.16 6.86
CA PRO A 268 -33.36 -8.22 6.42
C PRO A 268 -34.02 -9.22 5.46
N VAL A 269 -33.25 -9.68 4.47
CA VAL A 269 -33.63 -10.73 3.50
C VAL A 269 -33.32 -12.13 4.08
N PRO A 270 -34.20 -13.13 3.92
CA PRO A 270 -33.99 -14.49 4.45
C PRO A 270 -33.20 -15.43 3.52
N ASP A 271 -32.57 -16.43 4.17
CA ASP A 271 -31.74 -17.54 3.69
C ASP A 271 -32.01 -18.10 2.27
N LEU A 272 -30.94 -18.28 1.50
CA LEU A 272 -30.89 -19.13 0.31
C LEU A 272 -30.09 -20.42 0.58
N GLN A 273 -30.73 -21.54 0.30
CA GLN A 273 -30.25 -22.90 0.52
C GLN A 273 -29.22 -23.34 -0.52
N HIS A 274 -28.19 -24.05 -0.06
CA HIS A 274 -27.21 -24.76 -0.87
C HIS A 274 -27.85 -25.84 -1.77
N GLN A 275 -27.39 -25.92 -3.02
CA GLN A 275 -27.50 -27.14 -3.84
C GLN A 275 -26.16 -27.54 -4.45
N ASP A 276 -25.95 -28.84 -4.41
CA ASP A 276 -24.76 -29.63 -4.75
C ASP A 276 -24.22 -29.41 -6.17
N LEU A 277 -22.89 -29.43 -6.30
CA LEU A 277 -22.21 -29.77 -7.55
C LEU A 277 -21.16 -30.86 -7.28
N GLN A 278 -21.42 -32.03 -7.87
CA GLN A 278 -20.57 -33.21 -7.87
C GLN A 278 -19.45 -33.10 -8.91
N GLN A 279 -18.31 -33.68 -8.55
CA GLN A 279 -17.12 -33.90 -9.38
C GLN A 279 -17.39 -34.79 -10.60
N SER A 280 -16.61 -34.54 -11.67
CA SER A 280 -16.09 -35.62 -12.51
C SER A 280 -14.71 -35.23 -13.08
N GLN A 281 -13.76 -36.17 -12.96
CA GLN A 281 -12.42 -36.19 -13.55
C GLN A 281 -12.44 -37.02 -14.86
N GLU A 282 -11.29 -36.99 -15.57
CA GLU A 282 -10.80 -37.77 -16.74
C GLU A 282 -10.59 -36.86 -17.97
N ASP A 283 -9.51 -36.91 -18.77
CA ASP A 283 -8.32 -37.77 -18.82
C ASP A 283 -7.23 -37.11 -19.71
N SER A 284 -6.00 -37.62 -19.58
CA SER A 284 -4.75 -37.48 -20.36
C SER A 284 -4.71 -36.79 -21.75
N HIS A 285 -3.61 -36.08 -22.06
CA HIS A 285 -2.80 -36.30 -23.28
C HIS A 285 -1.39 -35.66 -23.24
N GLU A 286 -0.41 -36.39 -23.81
CA GLU A 286 1.00 -36.03 -23.98
C GLU A 286 1.25 -34.85 -24.95
N THR A 287 2.32 -34.11 -24.64
CA THR A 287 2.97 -32.98 -25.33
C THR A 287 3.42 -33.21 -26.79
N PRO A 288 3.54 -32.12 -27.58
CA PRO A 288 4.58 -31.99 -28.58
C PRO A 288 5.52 -30.79 -28.34
N ARG A 289 6.83 -31.02 -28.53
CA ARG A 289 7.89 -30.00 -28.65
C ARG A 289 7.59 -29.05 -29.82
N LEU A 290 7.64 -27.74 -29.58
CA LEU A 290 7.59 -26.70 -30.62
C LEU A 290 9.01 -26.37 -31.11
N GLU A 291 9.21 -26.55 -32.42
CA GLU A 291 10.35 -26.02 -33.20
C GLU A 291 10.08 -24.57 -33.64
N ASP A 292 11.17 -23.82 -33.81
CA ASP A 292 11.24 -22.41 -34.24
C ASP A 292 10.29 -22.03 -35.39
N GLN A 293 9.32 -21.14 -35.11
CA GLN A 293 8.56 -20.39 -36.13
C GLN A 293 9.00 -18.91 -36.16
N PRO A 294 8.98 -18.25 -37.33
CA PRO A 294 9.52 -16.90 -37.50
C PRO A 294 8.72 -15.82 -36.75
N GLN A 295 9.48 -14.91 -36.12
CA GLN A 295 9.04 -13.82 -35.25
C GLN A 295 8.26 -12.74 -36.02
N THR A 296 7.03 -12.40 -35.60
CA THR A 296 6.22 -11.34 -36.25
C THR A 296 5.51 -10.44 -35.23
N ILE A 297 6.23 -9.48 -34.63
CA ILE A 297 5.60 -8.50 -33.72
C ILE A 297 4.54 -7.70 -34.49
N HIS A 298 3.32 -7.64 -33.96
CA HIS A 298 2.24 -6.84 -34.55
C HIS A 298 2.45 -5.36 -34.19
N ALA A 299 2.39 -4.49 -35.20
CA ALA A 299 2.45 -3.05 -35.00
C ALA A 299 1.24 -2.59 -34.16
N ALA A 300 1.41 -1.49 -33.42
CA ALA A 300 0.32 -0.82 -32.72
C ALA A 300 -0.88 -0.55 -33.66
N LYS A 301 -2.08 -0.39 -33.08
CA LYS A 301 -3.33 -0.09 -33.81
C LYS A 301 -3.07 0.98 -34.88
N GLU A 302 -3.43 0.72 -36.14
CA GLU A 302 -3.02 1.55 -37.31
C GLU A 302 -3.52 3.01 -37.25
N ASN A 303 -4.47 3.32 -36.36
CA ASN A 303 -4.96 4.67 -36.10
C ASN A 303 -4.91 4.95 -34.58
N PRO A 304 -3.93 5.72 -34.08
CA PRO A 304 -3.95 6.19 -32.71
C PRO A 304 -5.16 7.11 -32.49
N LEU A 305 -5.68 7.14 -31.26
CA LEU A 305 -6.74 8.07 -30.88
C LEU A 305 -6.26 9.52 -31.07
N SER A 306 -7.20 10.43 -31.33
CA SER A 306 -6.91 11.87 -31.33
C SER A 306 -6.75 12.41 -29.91
N ILE A 307 -6.07 13.55 -29.77
CA ILE A 307 -5.89 14.24 -28.48
C ILE A 307 -7.25 14.52 -27.81
N GLU A 308 -8.26 14.94 -28.57
CA GLU A 308 -9.61 15.18 -28.05
C GLU A 308 -10.30 13.90 -27.55
N GLU A 309 -10.13 12.77 -28.24
CA GLU A 309 -10.65 11.48 -27.76
C GLU A 309 -9.93 11.06 -26.48
N ILE A 310 -8.60 11.14 -26.44
CA ILE A 310 -7.81 10.80 -25.27
C ILE A 310 -8.22 11.66 -24.06
N LYS A 311 -8.36 12.98 -24.24
CA LYS A 311 -8.85 13.87 -23.16
C LYS A 311 -10.20 13.43 -22.61
N LYS A 312 -11.15 13.09 -23.49
CA LYS A 312 -12.47 12.62 -23.07
C LYS A 312 -12.39 11.32 -22.27
N HIS A 313 -11.52 10.39 -22.66
CA HIS A 313 -11.29 9.16 -21.88
C HIS A 313 -10.66 9.46 -20.53
N LEU A 314 -9.63 10.31 -20.48
CA LEU A 314 -8.98 10.72 -19.23
C LEU A 314 -9.95 11.44 -18.28
N GLU A 315 -10.79 12.34 -18.79
CA GLU A 315 -11.83 13.03 -18.00
C GLU A 315 -12.85 12.04 -17.42
N ARG A 316 -13.30 11.05 -18.20
CA ARG A 316 -14.18 9.99 -17.71
C ARG A 316 -13.52 9.18 -16.60
N ILE A 317 -12.28 8.73 -16.84
CA ILE A 317 -11.54 7.92 -15.86
C ILE A 317 -11.31 8.73 -14.58
N ALA A 318 -10.94 10.01 -14.71
CA ALA A 318 -10.77 10.91 -13.57
C ALA A 318 -12.04 11.03 -12.73
N GLU A 319 -13.21 11.16 -13.35
CA GLU A 319 -14.50 11.19 -12.64
C GLU A 319 -14.80 9.86 -11.95
N GLU A 320 -14.48 8.74 -12.59
CA GLU A 320 -14.69 7.39 -12.06
C GLU A 320 -13.82 7.10 -10.83
N VAL A 321 -12.55 7.53 -10.84
CA VAL A 321 -11.58 7.26 -9.77
C VAL A 321 -11.37 8.44 -8.81
N GLY A 322 -12.09 9.55 -9.02
CA GLY A 322 -12.05 10.72 -8.13
C GLY A 322 -10.79 11.59 -8.24
N ILE A 323 -10.17 11.69 -9.42
CA ILE A 323 -9.04 12.59 -9.68
C ILE A 323 -9.58 13.99 -10.03
N GLU A 324 -9.21 14.99 -9.23
CA GLU A 324 -9.58 16.38 -9.49
C GLU A 324 -8.69 17.04 -10.55
N ALA A 325 -9.19 18.11 -11.17
CA ALA A 325 -8.51 18.76 -12.30
C ALA A 325 -7.13 19.35 -11.94
N ASP A 326 -6.90 19.74 -10.68
CA ASP A 326 -5.64 20.29 -10.18
C ASP A 326 -4.63 19.22 -9.73
N GLU A 327 -5.03 17.93 -9.76
CA GLU A 327 -4.14 16.81 -9.47
C GLU A 327 -3.36 16.33 -10.70
N TRP A 328 -3.79 16.69 -11.90
CA TRP A 328 -3.06 16.36 -13.11
C TRP A 328 -1.77 17.18 -13.24
N ASN A 329 -0.67 16.51 -13.52
CA ASN A 329 0.60 17.18 -13.76
C ASN A 329 0.57 17.92 -15.12
N GLU A 330 1.47 18.90 -15.25
CA GLU A 330 1.71 19.57 -16.52
C GLU A 330 2.16 18.56 -17.61
N PRO A 331 1.89 18.83 -18.90
CA PRO A 331 2.36 18.02 -20.01
C PRO A 331 3.86 17.71 -19.97
N ALA A 332 4.22 16.49 -20.35
CA ALA A 332 5.61 16.12 -20.59
C ALA A 332 6.14 16.79 -21.86
N THR A 333 7.40 17.21 -21.80
CA THR A 333 8.15 17.71 -22.96
C THR A 333 8.63 16.55 -23.85
N GLU A 334 8.91 16.82 -25.13
CA GLU A 334 9.46 15.79 -26.04
C GLU A 334 10.82 15.28 -25.56
N GLU A 335 11.61 16.14 -24.91
CA GLU A 335 12.87 15.77 -24.27
C GLU A 335 12.66 14.76 -23.13
N GLU A 336 11.70 15.00 -22.23
CA GLU A 336 11.37 14.07 -21.15
C GLU A 336 10.87 12.73 -21.68
N ILE A 337 10.00 12.74 -22.70
CA ILE A 337 9.51 11.52 -23.36
C ILE A 337 10.69 10.75 -23.97
N SER A 338 11.58 11.42 -24.71
CA SER A 338 12.73 10.79 -25.35
C SER A 338 13.74 10.24 -24.33
N GLU A 339 13.95 10.95 -23.22
CA GLU A 339 14.81 10.48 -22.12
C GLU A 339 14.22 9.24 -21.43
N ALA A 340 12.90 9.20 -21.23
CA ALA A 340 12.20 8.05 -20.68
C ALA A 340 12.28 6.84 -21.62
N GLU A 341 11.98 6.99 -22.91
CA GLU A 341 12.14 5.92 -23.93
C GLU A 341 13.56 5.33 -23.89
N LYS A 342 14.58 6.19 -23.81
CA LYS A 342 15.97 5.77 -23.68
C LYS A 342 16.27 5.04 -22.36
N ALA A 343 15.68 5.49 -21.26
CA ALA A 343 15.87 4.89 -19.94
C ALA A 343 15.20 3.51 -19.82
N PHE A 344 14.03 3.33 -20.43
CA PHE A 344 13.36 2.03 -20.56
C PHE A 344 13.99 1.14 -21.64
N GLY A 345 14.64 1.73 -22.65
CA GLY A 345 15.23 1.00 -23.77
C GLY A 345 14.18 0.55 -24.80
N VAL A 346 13.03 1.22 -24.86
CA VAL A 346 11.88 0.91 -25.74
C VAL A 346 11.42 2.17 -26.48
N THR A 347 10.47 1.99 -27.40
CA THR A 347 9.74 3.11 -28.02
C THR A 347 8.31 3.08 -27.55
N PHE A 348 7.78 4.22 -27.15
CA PHE A 348 6.42 4.33 -26.66
C PHE A 348 5.42 4.37 -27.83
N PRO A 349 4.25 3.70 -27.69
CA PRO A 349 3.13 3.86 -28.60
C PRO A 349 2.73 5.34 -28.74
N GLU A 350 2.28 5.74 -29.92
CA GLU A 350 1.93 7.15 -30.18
C GLU A 350 0.80 7.65 -29.27
N THR A 351 -0.20 6.81 -29.00
CA THR A 351 -1.30 7.13 -28.08
C THR A 351 -0.80 7.44 -26.66
N TYR A 352 0.20 6.70 -26.16
CA TYR A 352 0.79 6.96 -24.84
C TYR A 352 1.58 8.28 -24.82
N LYS A 353 2.35 8.56 -25.87
CA LYS A 353 3.03 9.87 -26.01
C LYS A 353 2.03 11.01 -26.08
N GLN A 354 0.87 10.82 -26.73
CA GLN A 354 -0.19 11.82 -26.72
C GLN A 354 -0.81 12.01 -25.33
N MET A 355 -1.03 10.95 -24.56
CA MET A 355 -1.44 11.06 -23.14
C MET A 355 -0.44 11.91 -22.35
N LEU A 356 0.85 11.63 -22.48
CA LEU A 356 1.91 12.37 -21.79
C LEU A 356 1.98 13.85 -22.20
N ARG A 357 1.67 14.19 -23.46
CA ARG A 357 1.54 15.57 -23.94
C ARG A 357 0.29 16.30 -23.44
N ILE A 358 -0.66 15.56 -22.87
CA ILE A 358 -1.84 16.14 -22.21
C ILE A 358 -1.52 16.31 -20.72
N HIS A 359 -1.10 15.22 -20.05
CA HIS A 359 -0.71 15.20 -18.64
C HIS A 359 0.44 14.21 -18.40
N ASN A 360 1.48 14.65 -17.67
CA ASN A 360 2.55 13.76 -17.22
C ASN A 360 2.19 13.05 -15.90
N GLY A 361 1.10 12.29 -15.91
CA GLY A 361 0.56 11.62 -14.73
C GLY A 361 -0.19 12.54 -13.76
N THR A 362 -0.44 12.07 -12.55
CA THR A 362 -1.06 12.82 -11.45
C THR A 362 -0.08 13.10 -10.32
N GLY A 363 -0.38 14.07 -9.45
CA GLY A 363 0.44 14.40 -8.28
C GLY A 363 0.33 13.39 -7.14
N MET A 364 -0.69 12.53 -7.16
CA MET A 364 -0.95 11.48 -6.16
C MET A 364 -0.50 10.08 -6.59
N GLY A 365 -0.14 9.91 -7.88
CA GLY A 365 0.53 8.71 -8.39
C GLY A 365 -0.36 7.68 -9.09
N ASP A 366 -1.69 7.87 -9.13
CA ASP A 366 -2.62 6.95 -9.80
C ASP A 366 -2.26 6.76 -11.27
N PHE A 367 -1.95 7.87 -11.96
CA PHE A 367 -1.24 7.82 -13.24
C PHE A 367 0.22 8.20 -12.97
N PRO A 368 1.17 7.27 -13.01
CA PRO A 368 2.57 7.60 -12.76
C PRO A 368 3.09 8.60 -13.80
N SER A 369 3.74 9.67 -13.34
CA SER A 369 4.59 10.49 -14.21
C SER A 369 5.73 9.65 -14.81
N LEU A 370 6.37 10.11 -15.88
CA LEU A 370 7.52 9.40 -16.47
C LEU A 370 8.62 9.07 -15.46
N LYS A 371 8.80 9.93 -14.45
CA LYS A 371 9.79 9.72 -13.38
C LYS A 371 9.34 8.63 -12.41
N GLU A 372 8.06 8.62 -12.04
CA GLU A 372 7.47 7.61 -11.16
C GLU A 372 7.40 6.26 -11.86
N ALA A 373 6.96 6.20 -13.11
CA ALA A 373 6.97 4.98 -13.92
C ALA A 373 8.37 4.34 -13.96
N LEU A 374 9.43 5.14 -14.09
CA LEU A 374 10.82 4.65 -14.02
C LEU A 374 11.25 4.19 -12.62
N ALA A 375 10.71 4.79 -11.57
CA ALA A 375 10.97 4.37 -10.18
C ALA A 375 10.26 3.05 -9.88
N THR A 376 8.96 2.97 -10.12
CA THR A 376 8.13 1.77 -10.00
C THR A 376 8.71 0.63 -10.83
N SER A 377 9.12 0.88 -12.09
CA SER A 377 9.77 -0.14 -12.92
C SER A 377 11.02 -0.74 -12.28
N LYS A 378 11.87 0.07 -11.62
CA LYS A 378 13.05 -0.44 -10.91
C LYS A 378 12.67 -1.24 -9.68
N GLU A 379 11.65 -0.82 -8.94
CA GLU A 379 11.16 -1.58 -7.78
C GLU A 379 10.64 -2.94 -8.21
N LEU A 380 9.89 -3.01 -9.31
CA LEU A 380 9.42 -4.27 -9.89
C LEU A 380 10.56 -5.13 -10.44
N GLU A 381 11.59 -4.55 -11.06
CA GLU A 381 12.83 -5.26 -11.43
C GLU A 381 13.52 -5.87 -10.20
N GLU A 382 13.65 -5.12 -9.11
CA GLU A 382 14.29 -5.59 -7.88
C GLU A 382 13.49 -6.71 -7.18
N ILE A 383 12.16 -6.61 -7.20
CA ILE A 383 11.27 -7.68 -6.72
C ILE A 383 11.47 -8.94 -7.56
N GLU A 384 11.56 -8.82 -8.89
CA GLU A 384 11.83 -9.98 -9.75
C GLU A 384 13.22 -10.58 -9.51
N GLU A 385 14.25 -9.76 -9.31
CA GLU A 385 15.58 -10.27 -8.96
C GLU A 385 15.60 -11.00 -7.60
N GLU A 386 14.79 -10.54 -6.63
CA GLU A 386 14.75 -11.12 -5.28
C GLU A 386 13.83 -12.35 -5.17
N PHE A 387 12.76 -12.43 -5.98
CA PHE A 387 11.70 -13.44 -5.85
C PHE A 387 11.42 -14.27 -7.11
N GLY A 388 12.01 -13.92 -8.27
CA GLY A 388 11.69 -14.48 -9.59
C GLY A 388 12.45 -15.74 -10.01
N GLU A 389 13.68 -15.95 -9.56
CA GLU A 389 14.49 -17.10 -9.99
C GLU A 389 13.95 -18.44 -9.44
N GLY A 390 13.27 -19.20 -10.30
CA GLY A 390 12.88 -20.59 -10.03
C GLY A 390 11.39 -20.82 -9.73
N SER A 391 10.54 -19.81 -9.82
CA SER A 391 9.09 -19.99 -9.71
C SER A 391 8.55 -20.73 -10.96
N GLU A 392 7.58 -21.65 -10.78
CA GLU A 392 6.85 -22.27 -11.90
C GLU A 392 6.17 -21.21 -12.80
N LYS A 393 5.93 -20.01 -12.26
CA LYS A 393 5.32 -18.85 -12.90
C LYS A 393 6.19 -18.20 -13.99
N SER A 394 7.52 -18.35 -13.92
CA SER A 394 8.46 -17.86 -14.95
C SER A 394 8.37 -18.62 -16.29
N LYS A 395 7.64 -19.75 -16.34
CA LYS A 395 7.75 -20.70 -17.44
C LYS A 395 6.63 -20.76 -18.46
N ASN A 396 5.44 -20.20 -18.22
CA ASN A 396 4.35 -20.23 -19.21
C ASN A 396 3.37 -19.06 -18.98
N LEU A 397 3.75 -17.84 -19.35
CA LEU A 397 2.78 -16.74 -19.46
C LEU A 397 1.90 -16.98 -20.70
N SER A 398 0.68 -17.45 -20.45
CA SER A 398 -0.33 -17.94 -21.40
C SER A 398 0.02 -19.23 -22.15
N GLU A 399 -0.38 -20.39 -21.60
CA GLU A 399 -0.43 -21.65 -22.37
C GLU A 399 -1.38 -21.53 -23.58
N ASP A 400 -2.35 -20.61 -23.51
CA ASP A 400 -3.38 -20.40 -24.53
C ASP A 400 -2.97 -19.47 -25.68
N LYS A 401 -1.96 -18.60 -25.49
CA LYS A 401 -1.49 -17.62 -26.50
C LYS A 401 0.05 -17.53 -26.54
N PRO A 402 0.74 -18.63 -26.90
CA PRO A 402 2.20 -18.68 -26.86
C PRO A 402 2.85 -17.56 -27.68
N GLY A 403 3.80 -16.86 -27.07
CA GLY A 403 4.60 -15.82 -27.72
C GLY A 403 3.96 -14.43 -27.77
N VAL A 404 2.80 -14.20 -27.16
CA VAL A 404 2.21 -12.84 -27.04
C VAL A 404 3.01 -11.98 -26.06
N LEU A 405 3.41 -12.55 -24.93
CA LEU A 405 4.36 -11.96 -23.99
C LEU A 405 5.70 -12.70 -24.12
N LYS A 406 6.82 -12.00 -23.91
CA LYS A 406 8.07 -12.72 -23.61
C LYS A 406 7.96 -13.32 -22.19
N ASN A 407 8.90 -14.17 -21.80
CA ASN A 407 8.90 -14.79 -20.47
C ASN A 407 9.46 -13.84 -19.38
N GLY A 408 9.12 -14.10 -18.11
CA GLY A 408 9.54 -13.33 -16.92
C GLY A 408 8.33 -12.85 -16.10
N VAL A 409 8.48 -12.61 -14.80
CA VAL A 409 7.36 -12.13 -13.95
C VAL A 409 7.18 -10.62 -14.05
N TYR A 410 8.27 -9.87 -14.21
CA TYR A 410 8.27 -8.46 -14.62
C TYR A 410 9.35 -8.21 -15.68
N ARG A 411 9.16 -7.21 -16.54
CA ARG A 411 10.18 -6.74 -17.48
C ARG A 411 10.18 -5.23 -17.59
N ARG A 412 11.37 -4.65 -17.78
CA ARG A 412 11.57 -3.23 -18.07
C ARG A 412 10.70 -2.66 -19.18
N GLY A 413 10.36 -3.48 -20.19
CA GLY A 413 9.49 -3.05 -21.30
C GLY A 413 8.03 -2.86 -20.92
N TRP A 414 7.63 -3.25 -19.70
CA TRP A 414 6.29 -3.06 -19.16
C TRP A 414 6.27 -1.75 -18.36
N VAL A 415 5.86 -0.68 -19.02
CA VAL A 415 5.87 0.68 -18.50
C VAL A 415 4.64 0.88 -17.62
N PRO A 416 4.77 1.21 -16.33
CA PRO A 416 3.62 1.49 -15.46
C PRO A 416 2.71 2.57 -16.05
N LEU A 417 1.43 2.26 -16.18
CA LEU A 417 0.41 3.09 -16.80
C LEU A 417 -0.58 3.64 -15.76
N TYR A 418 -1.06 2.78 -14.87
CA TYR A 418 -1.99 3.11 -13.81
C TYR A 418 -1.74 2.26 -12.57
N ASP A 419 -1.67 2.89 -11.40
CA ASP A 419 -1.47 2.26 -10.10
C ASP A 419 -2.77 2.26 -9.30
N PHE A 420 -3.24 1.08 -8.90
CA PHE A 420 -4.47 0.94 -8.12
C PHE A 420 -4.26 1.22 -6.62
N GLY A 421 -3.04 1.54 -6.19
CA GLY A 421 -2.69 1.81 -4.79
C GLY A 421 -2.66 0.56 -3.90
N THR A 422 -2.80 -0.64 -4.49
CA THR A 422 -2.88 -1.94 -3.80
C THR A 422 -1.68 -2.84 -4.08
N GLY A 423 -0.70 -2.36 -4.86
CA GLY A 423 0.38 -3.17 -5.41
C GLY A 423 0.01 -3.87 -6.73
N VAL A 424 -1.21 -3.64 -7.24
CA VAL A 424 -1.62 -3.98 -8.60
C VAL A 424 -1.37 -2.78 -9.50
N VAL A 425 -0.74 -3.02 -10.65
CA VAL A 425 -0.36 -1.97 -11.60
C VAL A 425 -0.68 -2.42 -13.02
N ASP A 426 -1.47 -1.63 -13.74
CA ASP A 426 -1.60 -1.82 -15.18
C ASP A 426 -0.34 -1.29 -15.87
N CYS A 427 0.28 -2.13 -16.70
CA CYS A 427 1.53 -1.84 -17.37
C CYS A 427 1.34 -1.90 -18.90
N LEU A 428 1.81 -0.88 -19.59
CA LEU A 428 1.88 -0.80 -21.04
C LEU A 428 3.07 -1.61 -21.57
N ASP A 429 2.81 -2.69 -22.29
CA ASP A 429 3.84 -3.54 -22.87
C ASP A 429 4.41 -2.92 -24.15
N CYS A 430 5.56 -2.26 -23.99
CA CYS A 430 6.35 -1.66 -25.06
C CYS A 430 7.41 -2.62 -25.64
N ASP A 431 7.49 -3.85 -25.15
CA ASP A 431 8.41 -4.88 -25.64
C ASP A 431 7.73 -6.27 -25.71
N PRO A 432 6.67 -6.40 -26.51
CA PRO A 432 5.84 -7.60 -26.56
C PRO A 432 6.60 -8.79 -27.15
N GLY A 433 6.03 -9.98 -26.95
CA GLY A 433 6.50 -11.19 -27.59
C GLY A 433 6.30 -11.18 -29.11
N PRO A 434 6.86 -12.17 -29.83
CA PRO A 434 6.78 -12.27 -31.28
C PRO A 434 5.37 -12.40 -31.87
N ASN A 435 4.34 -12.66 -31.06
CA ASN A 435 2.93 -12.69 -31.46
C ASN A 435 2.10 -11.62 -30.74
N GLY A 436 2.75 -10.73 -29.97
CA GLY A 436 2.08 -9.66 -29.25
C GLY A 436 1.98 -8.38 -30.05
N THR A 437 1.25 -7.43 -29.48
CA THR A 437 0.99 -6.11 -30.06
C THR A 437 1.71 -5.04 -29.26
N LEU A 438 2.40 -4.13 -29.94
CA LEU A 438 3.03 -2.99 -29.28
C LEU A 438 1.97 -2.12 -28.60
N GLY A 439 2.09 -1.94 -27.29
CA GLY A 439 1.13 -1.15 -26.50
C GLY A 439 -0.10 -1.93 -26.03
N GLN A 440 -0.07 -3.27 -26.07
CA GLN A 440 -0.99 -4.09 -25.27
C GLN A 440 -0.78 -3.80 -23.77
N VAL A 441 -1.81 -3.98 -22.95
CA VAL A 441 -1.76 -3.71 -21.50
C VAL A 441 -1.83 -5.04 -20.74
N VAL A 442 -0.95 -5.18 -19.76
CA VAL A 442 -0.92 -6.30 -18.82
C VAL A 442 -1.14 -5.79 -17.41
N ARG A 443 -1.88 -6.54 -16.60
CA ARG A 443 -2.04 -6.28 -15.18
C ARG A 443 -0.98 -7.02 -14.40
N TYR A 444 -0.08 -6.27 -13.78
CA TYR A 444 0.90 -6.82 -12.86
C TYR A 444 0.30 -6.84 -11.44
N ASP A 445 0.34 -8.00 -10.79
CA ASP A 445 0.06 -8.13 -9.37
C ASP A 445 1.25 -8.79 -8.64
N PRO A 446 1.29 -8.83 -7.29
CA PRO A 446 2.37 -9.50 -6.55
C PRO A 446 2.48 -11.01 -6.83
N GLY A 447 1.43 -11.61 -7.39
CA GLY A 447 1.41 -12.97 -7.92
C GLY A 447 1.97 -13.10 -9.34
N GLY A 448 2.21 -12.01 -10.07
CA GLY A 448 2.78 -11.94 -11.40
C GLY A 448 1.80 -11.38 -12.44
N VAL A 449 2.09 -11.65 -13.72
CA VAL A 449 1.17 -11.40 -14.83
C VAL A 449 0.57 -12.73 -15.26
N GLU A 450 -0.73 -12.79 -15.57
CA GLU A 450 -1.36 -14.01 -16.10
C GLU A 450 -1.45 -14.00 -17.62
N GLY A 451 -1.54 -12.81 -18.23
CA GLY A 451 -1.67 -12.65 -19.67
C GLY A 451 -1.78 -11.19 -20.09
N VAL A 452 -2.37 -10.97 -21.27
CA VAL A 452 -2.72 -9.64 -21.78
C VAL A 452 -4.18 -9.37 -21.45
N ASP A 453 -4.43 -8.32 -20.68
CA ASP A 453 -5.75 -7.88 -20.25
C ASP A 453 -6.44 -7.06 -21.34
N TYR A 454 -5.68 -6.18 -22.01
CA TYR A 454 -6.18 -5.36 -23.11
C TYR A 454 -5.25 -5.47 -24.32
N ALA A 455 -5.79 -5.69 -25.51
CA ALA A 455 -5.00 -5.86 -26.72
C ALA A 455 -4.31 -4.55 -27.18
N SER A 456 -4.77 -3.39 -26.70
CA SER A 456 -4.10 -2.10 -26.89
C SER A 456 -4.45 -1.07 -25.81
N LEU A 457 -3.66 0.00 -25.72
CA LEU A 457 -3.93 1.16 -24.87
C LEU A 457 -5.27 1.84 -25.20
N GLU A 458 -5.69 1.83 -26.47
CA GLU A 458 -7.00 2.37 -26.84
C GLU A 458 -8.14 1.54 -26.24
N GLU A 459 -8.03 0.20 -26.27
CA GLU A 459 -9.01 -0.67 -25.63
C GLU A 459 -9.03 -0.44 -24.11
N TRP A 460 -7.85 -0.28 -23.48
CA TRP A 460 -7.75 0.10 -22.08
C TRP A 460 -8.46 1.44 -21.79
N LEU A 461 -8.26 2.48 -22.60
CA LEU A 461 -8.94 3.78 -22.43
C LEU A 461 -10.47 3.69 -22.62
N GLU A 462 -10.93 2.81 -23.52
CA GLU A 462 -12.34 2.56 -23.81
C GLU A 462 -13.03 1.77 -22.69
N GLU A 463 -12.34 0.76 -22.15
CA GLU A 463 -12.88 -0.26 -21.23
C GLU A 463 -12.33 -0.17 -19.80
N PHE A 464 -11.57 0.87 -19.47
CA PHE A 464 -11.01 1.06 -18.13
C PHE A 464 -12.09 0.89 -17.05
N ASP A 465 -11.75 0.07 -16.07
CA ASP A 465 -12.53 -0.24 -14.86
C ASP A 465 -11.63 0.02 -13.65
N GLY A 466 -12.01 1.05 -12.86
CA GLY A 466 -11.26 1.45 -11.67
C GLY A 466 -11.68 0.74 -10.37
N SER A 467 -12.48 -0.33 -10.45
CA SER A 467 -13.06 -1.01 -9.28
C SER A 467 -12.16 -2.01 -8.55
#